data_AF-A0A4R4VLU1-F1
#
_entry.id   AF-A0A4R4VLU1-F1
#
_cell.length_a   1.000
_cell.length_b   1.000
_cell.length_c   1.000
_cell.angle_alpha   90.00
_cell.angle_beta   90.00
_cell.angle_gamma   90.00
#
_symmetry.space_group_name_H-M   'P 1'
#
loop_
_entity.id
_entity.type
_entity.pdbx_description
1 polymer ?
#
loop_
_entity_poly.entity_id
_entity_poly.type
_entity_poly.pdbx_seq_one_letter_code
_entity_poly.pdbx_strand_id
1 'polypeptide(L)'
;MARFPSPDEIPEVVIDHVRRCLELAEDVWPDHGSFPSAKAHRKLVRQRQGVKYDAGRARAIAAVGIRKAAQAKNNPADLINVAIGELLRRRLELLGYTTLEDLATSIRAEVNAAIFATILRRMGEAGRARMEGLLVVGPDGKSTFNRLKKPAQRATWSRFREQVKWLDLVDALGDTDAWLDGIAPSKIADFAGEADAQDADTLSRYDPVKQVALLACLTHTARMRARDDLAEMLCKRMAAHVKRAKAELEEIRARQRATSERLIDTYRQVLERLDPGSEASAAGREAVARAMEAVTSCGAGAGQVQALGEMLSALVVQTHSVQAVRAAVEQAGGFAALVLFARVDRGCSPGVTAVLCR
;
A
#
# COMPACT_ATOMS: atom_id res chain seq x y z
N MET A 1 19.66 -41.71 -6.23
CA MET A 1 21.02 -41.44 -6.75
C MET A 1 21.08 -39.98 -7.18
N ALA A 2 22.21 -39.32 -7.01
CA ALA A 2 22.43 -38.04 -7.64
C ALA A 2 22.48 -38.18 -9.17
N ARG A 3 21.92 -37.20 -9.89
CA ARG A 3 21.66 -37.34 -11.33
C ARG A 3 22.92 -37.07 -12.14
N PHE A 4 23.52 -38.15 -12.65
CA PHE A 4 24.31 -38.08 -13.87
C PHE A 4 23.34 -38.37 -15.03
N PRO A 5 23.19 -37.46 -16.00
CA PRO A 5 22.27 -37.68 -17.12
C PRO A 5 22.71 -38.91 -17.90
N SER A 6 21.77 -39.62 -18.52
CA SER A 6 22.12 -40.62 -19.54
C SER A 6 22.67 -39.92 -20.79
N PRO A 7 23.41 -40.62 -21.67
CA PRO A 7 23.96 -40.01 -22.89
C PRO A 7 22.86 -39.34 -23.74
N ASP A 8 21.68 -39.96 -23.81
CA ASP A 8 20.52 -39.48 -24.56
C ASP A 8 19.88 -38.20 -23.98
N GLU A 9 20.14 -37.90 -22.70
CA GLU A 9 19.66 -36.68 -22.04
C GLU A 9 20.60 -35.49 -22.25
N ILE A 10 21.80 -35.70 -22.82
CA ILE A 10 22.79 -34.65 -23.05
C ILE A 10 22.44 -33.93 -24.36
N PRO A 11 22.12 -32.62 -24.34
CA PRO A 11 21.79 -31.89 -25.57
C PRO A 11 22.95 -31.91 -26.56
N GLU A 12 22.66 -32.13 -27.84
CA GLU A 12 23.68 -32.18 -28.91
C GLU A 12 24.59 -30.95 -28.93
N VAL A 13 24.04 -29.76 -28.65
CA VAL A 13 24.79 -28.50 -28.55
C VAL A 13 25.93 -28.58 -27.52
N VAL A 14 25.71 -29.29 -26.40
CA VAL A 14 26.75 -29.50 -25.37
C VAL A 14 27.80 -30.48 -25.88
N ILE A 15 27.38 -31.55 -26.56
CA ILE A 15 28.27 -32.54 -27.15
C ILE A 15 29.17 -31.88 -28.21
N ASP A 16 28.59 -31.09 -29.11
CA ASP A 16 29.30 -30.31 -30.14
C ASP A 16 30.28 -29.30 -29.55
N HIS A 17 29.88 -28.63 -28.48
CA HIS A 17 30.74 -27.67 -27.81
C HIS A 17 31.97 -28.37 -27.21
N VAL A 18 31.77 -29.47 -26.49
CA VAL A 18 32.86 -30.24 -25.89
C VAL A 18 33.76 -30.86 -26.96
N ARG A 19 33.20 -31.41 -28.04
CA ARG A 19 33.96 -31.92 -29.19
C ARG A 19 34.90 -30.87 -29.76
N ARG A 20 34.38 -29.67 -30.04
CA ARG A 20 35.17 -28.54 -30.56
C ARG A 20 36.26 -28.10 -29.58
N CYS A 21 35.96 -28.03 -28.28
CA CYS A 21 36.93 -27.65 -27.27
C CYS A 21 38.07 -28.68 -27.09
N LEU A 22 37.83 -29.94 -27.44
CA LEU A 22 38.79 -31.03 -27.30
C LEU A 22 39.36 -31.50 -28.64
N GLU A 23 39.04 -30.82 -29.74
CA GLU A 23 39.46 -31.16 -31.12
C GLU A 23 39.14 -32.62 -31.50
N LEU A 24 37.96 -33.10 -31.10
CA LEU A 24 37.48 -34.46 -31.39
C LEU A 24 36.71 -34.54 -32.71
N ALA A 25 36.74 -35.71 -33.35
CA ALA A 25 36.02 -35.96 -34.60
C ALA A 25 34.49 -35.90 -34.43
N GLU A 26 33.78 -35.64 -35.54
CA GLU A 26 32.33 -35.45 -35.55
C GLU A 26 31.55 -36.74 -35.20
N ASP A 27 32.14 -37.91 -35.36
CA ASP A 27 31.54 -39.20 -35.01
C ASP A 27 31.72 -39.57 -33.52
N VAL A 28 32.49 -38.79 -32.75
CA VAL A 28 32.74 -39.06 -31.34
C VAL A 28 31.52 -38.70 -30.49
N TRP A 29 30.89 -39.73 -29.92
CA TRP A 29 29.75 -39.59 -29.01
C TRP A 29 30.15 -39.82 -27.54
N PRO A 30 29.50 -39.14 -26.57
CA PRO A 30 29.73 -39.37 -25.16
C PRO A 30 29.32 -40.79 -24.78
N ASP A 31 30.32 -41.61 -24.44
CA ASP A 31 30.12 -42.92 -23.85
C ASP A 31 30.46 -42.88 -22.36
N HIS A 32 29.57 -43.42 -21.52
CA HIS A 32 29.84 -43.61 -20.09
C HIS A 32 30.68 -44.86 -19.81
N GLY A 33 30.93 -45.67 -20.84
CA GLY A 33 31.64 -46.94 -20.78
C GLY A 33 30.87 -48.00 -20.00
N SER A 34 31.54 -49.11 -19.71
CA SER A 34 31.01 -50.15 -18.83
C SER A 34 30.72 -49.62 -17.41
N PHE A 35 29.88 -50.32 -16.64
CA PHE A 35 29.50 -49.90 -15.28
C PHE A 35 30.70 -49.54 -14.36
N PRO A 36 31.83 -50.28 -14.38
CA PRO A 36 33.04 -49.88 -13.64
C PRO A 36 33.64 -48.54 -14.08
N SER A 37 33.72 -48.29 -15.40
CA SER A 37 34.25 -47.04 -15.96
C SER A 37 33.35 -45.85 -15.61
N ALA A 38 32.03 -46.00 -15.73
CA ALA A 38 31.07 -44.98 -15.32
C ALA A 38 31.20 -44.63 -13.83
N LYS A 39 31.40 -45.63 -12.95
CA LYS A 39 31.61 -45.42 -11.51
C LYS A 39 32.91 -44.66 -11.24
N ALA A 40 33.99 -44.98 -11.96
CA ALA A 40 35.27 -44.28 -11.86
C ALA A 40 35.15 -42.81 -12.32
N HIS A 41 34.52 -42.57 -13.47
CA HIS A 41 34.26 -41.22 -13.99
C HIS A 41 33.47 -40.37 -12.98
N ARG A 42 32.40 -40.91 -12.39
CA ARG A 42 31.63 -40.20 -11.34
C ARG A 42 32.50 -39.81 -10.15
N LYS A 43 33.44 -40.67 -9.72
CA LYS A 43 34.38 -40.37 -8.63
C LYS A 43 35.32 -39.21 -9.00
N LEU A 44 35.86 -39.21 -10.22
CA LEU A 44 36.75 -38.15 -10.71
C LEU A 44 36.01 -36.80 -10.81
N VAL A 45 34.78 -36.81 -11.34
CA VAL A 45 33.95 -35.60 -11.43
C VAL A 45 33.69 -35.02 -10.03
N ARG A 46 33.33 -35.87 -9.05
CA ARG A 46 33.14 -35.44 -7.65
C ARG A 46 34.39 -34.82 -7.06
N GLN A 47 35.55 -35.43 -7.29
CA GLN A 47 36.84 -34.93 -6.80
C GLN A 47 37.16 -33.56 -7.40
N ARG A 48 36.99 -33.40 -8.72
CA ARG A 48 37.21 -32.13 -9.42
C ARG A 48 36.29 -31.02 -8.92
N GLN A 49 35.01 -31.34 -8.69
CA GLN A 49 34.02 -30.36 -8.22
C GLN A 49 34.08 -30.11 -6.69
N GLY A 50 34.87 -30.91 -5.96
CA GLY A 50 34.90 -30.87 -4.49
C GLY A 50 33.56 -31.24 -3.85
N VAL A 51 32.77 -32.10 -4.51
CA VAL A 51 31.42 -32.51 -4.08
C VAL A 51 31.48 -33.86 -3.37
N LYS A 52 30.80 -33.98 -2.23
CA LYS A 52 30.72 -35.21 -1.43
C LYS A 52 29.47 -36.01 -1.78
N TYR A 53 29.66 -37.29 -2.12
CA TYR A 53 28.56 -38.23 -2.27
C TYR A 53 28.18 -38.81 -0.91
N ASP A 54 27.08 -38.31 -0.35
CA ASP A 54 26.47 -38.84 0.86
C ASP A 54 24.95 -38.63 0.77
N ALA A 55 24.27 -39.62 0.18
CA ALA A 55 22.84 -39.52 -0.11
C ALA A 55 21.98 -39.46 1.17
N GLY A 56 22.39 -40.16 2.23
CA GLY A 56 21.69 -40.16 3.51
C GLY A 56 21.76 -38.78 4.17
N ARG A 57 22.96 -38.20 4.24
CA ARG A 57 23.17 -36.85 4.78
C ARG A 57 22.51 -35.78 3.94
N ALA A 58 22.58 -35.88 2.60
CA ALA A 58 21.90 -34.96 1.69
C ALA A 58 20.38 -35.00 1.93
N ARG A 59 19.79 -36.19 2.03
CA ARG A 59 18.36 -36.36 2.35
C ARG A 59 17.99 -35.71 3.69
N ALA A 60 18.77 -35.95 4.74
CA ALA A 60 18.52 -35.37 6.06
C ALA A 60 18.58 -33.83 6.03
N ILE A 61 19.58 -33.25 5.38
CA ILE A 61 19.75 -31.79 5.28
C ILE A 61 18.64 -31.15 4.45
N ALA A 62 18.32 -31.74 3.30
CA ALA A 62 17.22 -31.30 2.46
C ALA A 62 15.90 -31.31 3.25
N ALA A 63 15.63 -32.39 3.99
CA ALA A 63 14.43 -32.50 4.81
C ALA A 63 14.34 -31.42 5.90
N VAL A 64 15.45 -31.12 6.59
CA VAL A 64 15.50 -30.04 7.59
C VAL A 64 15.26 -28.68 6.94
N GLY A 65 15.90 -28.40 5.80
CA GLY A 65 15.73 -27.15 5.05
C GLY A 65 14.29 -26.95 4.58
N ILE A 66 13.69 -27.99 4.00
CA ILE A 66 12.29 -28.02 3.56
C ILE A 66 11.36 -27.79 4.75
N ARG A 67 11.55 -28.51 5.86
CA ARG A 67 10.68 -28.38 7.04
C ARG A 67 10.70 -26.96 7.61
N LYS A 68 11.88 -26.33 7.66
CA LYS A 68 12.01 -24.92 8.09
C LYS A 68 11.31 -23.97 7.11
N ALA A 69 11.51 -24.15 5.80
CA ALA A 69 10.88 -23.31 4.79
C ALA A 69 9.35 -23.47 4.73
N ALA A 70 8.86 -24.69 4.94
CA ALA A 70 7.43 -25.03 4.93
C ALA A 70 6.63 -24.34 6.04
N GLN A 71 7.28 -23.87 7.10
CA GLN A 71 6.64 -23.04 8.13
C GLN A 71 6.14 -21.69 7.57
N ALA A 72 6.82 -21.16 6.55
CA ALA A 72 6.48 -19.85 5.97
C ALA A 72 5.91 -19.94 4.56
N LYS A 73 6.28 -20.97 3.79
CA LYS A 73 5.94 -21.11 2.37
C LYS A 73 5.05 -22.33 2.10
N ASN A 74 4.11 -22.21 1.17
CA ASN A 74 3.28 -23.35 0.73
C ASN A 74 3.62 -23.88 -0.67
N ASN A 75 4.33 -23.11 -1.50
CA ASN A 75 4.68 -23.51 -2.86
C ASN A 75 5.79 -24.59 -2.88
N PRO A 76 5.58 -25.75 -3.52
CA PRO A 76 6.59 -26.81 -3.60
C PRO A 76 7.90 -26.37 -4.27
N ALA A 77 7.84 -25.52 -5.30
CA ALA A 77 9.04 -25.05 -5.99
C ALA A 77 9.99 -24.28 -5.06
N ASP A 78 9.42 -23.45 -4.19
CA ASP A 78 10.19 -22.73 -3.17
C ASP A 78 10.88 -23.67 -2.18
N LEU A 79 10.20 -24.75 -1.76
CA LEU A 79 10.75 -25.73 -0.83
C LEU A 79 11.92 -26.50 -1.45
N ILE A 80 11.75 -26.91 -2.71
CA ILE A 80 12.80 -27.58 -3.49
C ILE A 80 13.99 -26.65 -3.69
N ASN A 81 13.77 -25.37 -4.02
CA ASN A 81 14.84 -24.38 -4.18
C ASN A 81 15.63 -24.18 -2.89
N VAL A 82 14.97 -24.14 -1.73
CA VAL A 82 15.66 -24.10 -0.43
C VAL A 82 16.50 -25.35 -0.21
N ALA A 83 15.94 -26.54 -0.49
CA ALA A 83 16.67 -27.80 -0.37
C ALA A 83 17.94 -27.82 -1.24
N ILE A 84 17.82 -27.45 -2.51
CA ILE A 84 18.94 -27.33 -3.45
C ILE A 84 20.00 -26.36 -2.89
N GLY A 85 19.56 -25.18 -2.42
CA GLY A 85 20.46 -24.18 -1.83
C GLY A 85 21.23 -24.72 -0.61
N GLU A 86 20.59 -25.49 0.28
CA GLU A 86 21.24 -26.12 1.43
C GLU A 86 22.28 -27.17 1.02
N LEU A 87 21.97 -27.99 -0.01
CA LEU A 87 22.88 -29.01 -0.52
C LEU A 87 24.11 -28.38 -1.19
N LEU A 88 23.90 -27.37 -2.03
CA LEU A 88 24.97 -26.64 -2.70
C LEU A 88 25.91 -25.95 -1.70
N ARG A 89 25.35 -25.27 -0.69
CA ARG A 89 26.13 -24.60 0.36
C ARG A 89 27.06 -25.55 1.13
N ARG A 90 26.69 -26.83 1.24
CA ARG A 90 27.46 -27.86 1.95
C ARG A 90 28.29 -28.73 1.03
N ARG A 91 28.36 -28.40 -0.27
CA ARG A 91 29.05 -29.18 -1.32
C ARG A 91 28.63 -30.65 -1.31
N LEU A 92 27.35 -30.91 -1.09
CA LEU A 92 26.76 -32.25 -1.18
C LEU A 92 26.20 -32.45 -2.58
N GLU A 93 26.29 -33.70 -3.05
CA GLU A 93 25.70 -34.06 -4.33
C GLU A 93 24.18 -33.88 -4.29
N LEU A 94 23.62 -33.27 -5.34
CA LEU A 94 22.19 -33.03 -5.43
C LEU A 94 21.42 -34.34 -5.49
N LEU A 95 20.31 -34.40 -4.77
CA LEU A 95 19.37 -35.51 -4.89
C LEU A 95 18.66 -35.46 -6.26
N GLY A 96 18.15 -36.61 -6.72
CA GLY A 96 17.29 -36.64 -7.89
C GLY A 96 16.04 -35.78 -7.68
N TYR A 97 15.53 -35.17 -8.75
CA TYR A 97 14.38 -34.27 -8.68
C TYR A 97 13.16 -34.92 -8.04
N THR A 98 12.81 -36.14 -8.46
CA THR A 98 11.71 -36.93 -7.87
C THR A 98 11.87 -37.11 -6.36
N THR A 99 13.08 -37.37 -5.89
CA THR A 99 13.36 -37.48 -4.45
C THR A 99 13.14 -36.15 -3.72
N LEU A 100 13.51 -35.02 -4.33
CA LEU A 100 13.28 -33.70 -3.74
C LEU A 100 11.79 -33.34 -3.74
N GLU A 101 11.07 -33.70 -4.80
CA GLU A 101 9.63 -33.50 -4.95
C GLU A 101 8.83 -34.33 -3.92
N ASP A 102 9.18 -35.60 -3.74
CA ASP A 102 8.57 -36.47 -2.72
C ASP A 102 8.82 -35.94 -1.31
N LEU A 103 10.05 -35.48 -1.02
CA LEU A 103 10.40 -34.87 0.27
C LEU A 103 9.62 -33.56 0.49
N ALA A 104 9.55 -32.70 -0.51
CA ALA A 104 8.82 -31.45 -0.43
C ALA A 104 7.32 -31.70 -0.19
N THR A 105 6.73 -32.65 -0.92
CA THR A 105 5.32 -33.01 -0.79
C THR A 105 4.99 -33.59 0.59
N SER A 106 5.74 -34.60 1.03
CA SER A 106 5.52 -35.26 2.32
C SER A 106 5.72 -34.32 3.51
N ILE A 107 6.82 -33.56 3.54
CA ILE A 107 7.12 -32.65 4.65
C ILE A 107 6.15 -31.48 4.66
N ARG A 108 5.74 -30.96 3.50
CA ARG A 108 4.72 -29.91 3.43
C ARG A 108 3.39 -30.39 3.99
N ALA A 109 2.97 -31.61 3.65
CA ALA A 109 1.75 -32.20 4.19
C ALA A 109 1.83 -32.35 5.72
N GLU A 110 2.96 -32.85 6.24
CA GLU A 110 3.22 -32.96 7.68
C GLU A 110 3.12 -31.60 8.40
N VAL A 111 3.81 -30.58 7.88
CA VAL A 111 3.82 -29.23 8.45
C VAL A 111 2.43 -28.60 8.39
N ASN A 112 1.72 -28.72 7.27
CA ASN A 112 0.38 -28.18 7.12
C ASN A 112 -0.61 -28.86 8.08
N ALA A 113 -0.54 -30.18 8.24
CA ALA A 113 -1.36 -30.91 9.20
C ALA A 113 -1.12 -30.43 10.65
N ALA A 114 0.15 -30.23 11.03
CA ALA A 114 0.50 -29.70 12.34
C ALA A 114 -0.02 -28.27 12.58
N ILE A 115 0.06 -27.42 11.55
CA ILE A 115 -0.50 -26.06 11.59
C ILE A 115 -2.02 -26.13 11.77
N PHE A 116 -2.72 -26.93 10.97
CA PHE A 116 -4.18 -27.05 11.06
C PHE A 116 -4.62 -27.58 12.42
N ALA A 117 -3.96 -28.61 12.95
CA ALA A 117 -4.22 -29.12 14.29
C ALA A 117 -4.03 -28.03 15.37
N THR A 118 -3.00 -27.19 15.24
CA THR A 118 -2.73 -26.09 16.17
C THR A 118 -3.83 -25.02 16.14
N ILE A 119 -4.29 -24.63 14.94
CA ILE A 119 -5.39 -23.67 14.75
C ILE A 119 -6.64 -24.20 15.45
N LEU A 120 -7.03 -25.44 15.17
CA LEU A 120 -8.25 -26.03 15.71
C LEU A 120 -8.19 -26.18 17.24
N ARG A 121 -7.02 -26.55 17.78
CA ARG A 121 -6.82 -26.64 19.23
C ARG A 121 -6.99 -25.28 19.92
N ARG A 122 -6.49 -24.20 19.33
CA ARG A 122 -6.62 -22.84 19.89
C ARG A 122 -8.04 -22.28 19.77
N MET A 123 -8.73 -22.65 18.70
CA MET A 123 -10.10 -22.22 18.42
C MET A 123 -11.13 -22.88 19.35
N GLY A 124 -10.90 -24.14 19.72
CA GLY A 124 -11.85 -24.93 20.50
C GLY A 124 -13.14 -25.28 19.74
N GLU A 125 -14.02 -26.06 20.36
CA GLU A 125 -15.23 -26.58 19.72
C GLU A 125 -16.22 -25.48 19.31
N ALA A 126 -16.37 -24.45 20.15
CA ALA A 126 -17.28 -23.34 19.84
C ALA A 126 -16.85 -22.56 18.59
N GLY A 127 -15.53 -22.37 18.39
CA GLY A 127 -15.04 -21.72 17.18
C GLY A 127 -15.12 -22.63 15.95
N ARG A 128 -14.88 -23.95 16.11
CA ARG A 128 -15.05 -24.93 15.02
C ARG A 128 -16.48 -24.91 14.48
N ALA A 129 -17.46 -25.02 15.37
CA ALA A 129 -18.88 -24.98 15.01
C ALA A 129 -19.26 -23.66 14.30
N ARG A 130 -18.69 -22.52 14.73
CA ARG A 130 -18.90 -21.24 14.03
C ARG A 130 -18.32 -21.24 12.61
N MET A 131 -17.12 -21.80 12.41
CA MET A 131 -16.52 -21.91 11.08
C MET A 131 -17.32 -22.84 10.18
N GLU A 132 -17.73 -24.00 10.66
CA GLU A 132 -18.58 -24.94 9.91
C GLU A 132 -19.92 -24.29 9.52
N GLY A 133 -20.49 -23.52 10.44
CA GLY A 133 -21.71 -22.73 10.20
C GLY A 133 -21.59 -21.71 9.06
N LEU A 134 -20.37 -21.29 8.67
CA LEU A 134 -20.17 -20.36 7.55
C LEU A 134 -20.58 -20.94 6.20
N LEU A 135 -20.55 -22.27 6.06
CA LEU A 135 -20.89 -22.97 4.82
C LEU A 135 -22.39 -23.24 4.69
N VAL A 136 -23.15 -23.12 5.78
CA VAL A 136 -24.60 -23.29 5.77
C VAL A 136 -25.24 -22.19 4.93
N VAL A 137 -26.12 -22.60 4.02
CA VAL A 137 -26.84 -21.68 3.13
C VAL A 137 -27.98 -21.03 3.91
N GLY A 138 -27.99 -19.69 3.95
CA GLY A 138 -29.08 -18.93 4.55
C GLY A 138 -30.33 -18.89 3.68
N PRO A 139 -31.43 -18.29 4.18
CA PRO A 139 -32.71 -18.20 3.45
C PRO A 139 -32.60 -17.47 2.10
N ASP A 140 -31.60 -16.60 1.93
CA ASP A 140 -31.32 -15.87 0.68
C ASP A 140 -30.56 -16.71 -0.37
N GLY A 141 -30.39 -18.01 -0.14
CA GLY A 141 -29.64 -18.93 -1.02
C GLY A 141 -28.12 -18.70 -1.01
N LYS A 142 -27.60 -17.89 -0.07
CA LYS A 142 -26.16 -17.57 0.05
C LYS A 142 -25.66 -17.87 1.46
N SER A 143 -24.49 -18.48 1.55
CA SER A 143 -23.79 -18.73 2.81
C SER A 143 -22.99 -17.50 3.25
N THR A 144 -22.69 -17.40 4.56
CA THR A 144 -21.81 -16.33 5.10
C THR A 144 -20.42 -16.41 4.47
N PHE A 145 -19.94 -17.61 4.13
CA PHE A 145 -18.73 -17.84 3.33
C PHE A 145 -18.74 -17.05 2.01
N ASN A 146 -19.82 -17.11 1.24
CA ASN A 146 -19.92 -16.36 -0.03
C ASN A 146 -19.91 -14.83 0.18
N ARG A 147 -20.33 -14.36 1.36
CA ARG A 147 -20.26 -12.95 1.72
C ARG A 147 -18.84 -12.52 2.11
N LEU A 148 -18.07 -13.38 2.80
CA LEU A 148 -16.66 -13.13 3.17
C LEU A 148 -15.76 -12.81 1.97
N LYS A 149 -16.08 -13.39 0.81
CA LYS A 149 -15.30 -13.17 -0.42
C LYS A 149 -15.53 -11.82 -1.10
N LYS A 150 -16.66 -11.16 -0.81
CA LYS A 150 -17.06 -9.96 -1.54
C LYS A 150 -16.33 -8.72 -1.03
N PRO A 151 -15.75 -7.89 -1.91
CA PRO A 151 -15.15 -6.62 -1.52
C PRO A 151 -16.22 -5.60 -1.13
N ALA A 152 -15.81 -4.55 -0.40
CA ALA A 152 -16.69 -3.44 -0.09
C ALA A 152 -17.20 -2.71 -1.34
N GLN A 153 -18.37 -2.09 -1.19
CA GLN A 153 -19.02 -1.31 -2.24
C GLN A 153 -18.62 0.17 -2.17
N ARG A 154 -19.09 1.00 -3.13
CA ARG A 154 -18.83 2.47 -3.17
C ARG A 154 -19.03 3.16 -1.81
N ALA A 155 -18.21 4.18 -1.53
CA ALA A 155 -18.12 4.93 -0.26
C ALA A 155 -19.30 5.89 0.05
N THR A 156 -20.54 5.46 -0.19
CA THR A 156 -21.76 6.18 0.21
C THR A 156 -22.03 6.00 1.71
N TRP A 157 -22.74 6.94 2.35
CA TRP A 157 -23.01 6.86 3.81
C TRP A 157 -23.79 5.61 4.22
N SER A 158 -24.80 5.19 3.44
CA SER A 158 -25.53 3.94 3.71
C SER A 158 -24.58 2.74 3.68
N ARG A 159 -23.79 2.63 2.61
CA ARG A 159 -22.82 1.54 2.41
C ARG A 159 -21.72 1.54 3.47
N PHE A 160 -21.27 2.71 3.92
CA PHE A 160 -20.32 2.82 5.03
C PHE A 160 -20.90 2.24 6.32
N ARG A 161 -22.15 2.60 6.67
CA ARG A 161 -22.83 2.00 7.84
C ARG A 161 -23.05 0.49 7.69
N GLU A 162 -23.41 0.03 6.50
CA GLU A 162 -23.52 -1.40 6.19
C GLU A 162 -22.17 -2.13 6.34
N GLN A 163 -21.08 -1.49 5.92
CA GLN A 163 -19.73 -2.03 6.04
C GLN A 163 -19.27 -2.08 7.51
N VAL A 164 -19.64 -1.11 8.35
CA VAL A 164 -19.37 -1.17 9.81
C VAL A 164 -20.09 -2.37 10.43
N LYS A 165 -21.38 -2.54 10.14
CA LYS A 165 -22.13 -3.73 10.60
C LYS A 165 -21.52 -5.03 10.09
N TRP A 166 -20.97 -5.02 8.88
CA TRP A 166 -20.27 -6.16 8.34
C TRP A 166 -18.98 -6.47 9.09
N LEU A 167 -18.17 -5.45 9.43
CA LEU A 167 -16.99 -5.64 10.28
C LEU A 167 -17.37 -6.24 11.64
N ASP A 168 -18.43 -5.72 12.29
CA ASP A 168 -18.91 -6.26 13.57
C ASP A 168 -19.29 -7.75 13.46
N LEU A 169 -19.96 -8.14 12.36
CA LEU A 169 -20.31 -9.53 12.09
C LEU A 169 -19.07 -10.41 11.89
N VAL A 170 -18.06 -9.91 11.18
CA VAL A 170 -16.81 -10.66 10.94
C VAL A 170 -15.99 -10.78 12.23
N ASP A 171 -15.93 -9.72 13.04
CA ASP A 171 -15.26 -9.73 14.34
C ASP A 171 -15.96 -10.69 15.33
N ALA A 172 -17.29 -10.82 15.24
CA ALA A 172 -18.06 -11.77 16.05
C ALA A 172 -17.81 -13.25 15.70
N LEU A 173 -17.18 -13.57 14.55
CA LEU A 173 -16.84 -14.94 14.19
C LEU A 173 -15.77 -15.53 15.12
N GLY A 174 -14.91 -14.69 15.68
CA GLY A 174 -13.97 -15.04 16.73
C GLY A 174 -12.61 -14.36 16.60
N ASP A 175 -11.76 -14.60 17.59
CA ASP A 175 -10.42 -14.03 17.67
C ASP A 175 -9.44 -14.78 16.75
N THR A 176 -9.44 -14.38 15.47
CA THR A 176 -8.57 -14.96 14.46
C THR A 176 -7.09 -14.70 14.72
N ASP A 177 -6.73 -13.66 15.46
CA ASP A 177 -5.34 -13.32 15.79
C ASP A 177 -4.79 -14.36 16.79
N ALA A 178 -5.58 -14.71 17.81
CA ALA A 178 -5.22 -15.76 18.75
C ALA A 178 -5.13 -17.15 18.09
N TRP A 179 -6.01 -17.48 17.14
CA TRP A 179 -5.98 -18.77 16.46
C TRP A 179 -4.74 -18.96 15.59
N LEU A 180 -4.36 -17.91 14.88
CA LEU A 180 -3.29 -17.93 13.87
C LEU A 180 -1.93 -17.46 14.41
N ASP A 181 -1.82 -17.20 15.71
CA ASP A 181 -0.59 -16.71 16.35
C ASP A 181 0.65 -17.56 16.01
N GLY A 182 1.73 -16.91 15.60
CA GLY A 182 2.99 -17.56 15.21
C GLY A 182 2.98 -18.25 13.83
N ILE A 183 1.88 -18.22 13.07
CA ILE A 183 1.86 -18.67 11.68
C ILE A 183 2.32 -17.51 10.78
N ALA A 184 3.18 -17.81 9.80
CA ALA A 184 3.69 -16.79 8.90
C ALA A 184 2.55 -16.13 8.08
N PRO A 185 2.54 -14.80 7.91
CA PRO A 185 1.49 -14.11 7.13
C PRO A 185 1.35 -14.60 5.69
N SER A 186 2.46 -14.93 5.02
CA SER A 186 2.44 -15.51 3.67
C SER A 186 1.72 -16.86 3.64
N LYS A 187 1.90 -17.68 4.68
CA LYS A 187 1.24 -18.99 4.80
C LYS A 187 -0.27 -18.83 5.03
N ILE A 188 -0.66 -17.87 5.86
CA ILE A 188 -2.07 -17.52 6.08
C ILE A 188 -2.70 -17.05 4.77
N ALA A 189 -2.01 -16.19 4.01
CA ALA A 189 -2.48 -15.71 2.71
C ALA A 189 -2.63 -16.85 1.69
N ASP A 190 -1.67 -17.78 1.61
CA ASP A 190 -1.76 -18.96 0.74
C ASP A 190 -2.99 -19.82 1.07
N PHE A 191 -3.22 -20.10 2.36
CA PHE A 191 -4.38 -20.88 2.81
C PHE A 191 -5.71 -20.14 2.60
N ALA A 192 -5.75 -18.84 2.86
CA ALA A 192 -6.92 -18.02 2.59
C ALA A 192 -7.24 -17.99 1.09
N GLY A 193 -6.21 -17.88 0.24
CA GLY A 193 -6.35 -17.94 -1.22
C GLY A 193 -6.86 -19.29 -1.70
N GLU A 194 -6.40 -20.40 -1.11
CA GLU A 194 -6.92 -21.74 -1.38
C GLU A 194 -8.43 -21.81 -1.06
N ALA A 195 -8.85 -21.31 0.11
CA ALA A 195 -10.26 -21.26 0.50
C ALA A 195 -11.10 -20.33 -0.41
N ASP A 196 -10.53 -19.20 -0.81
CA ASP A 196 -11.18 -18.19 -1.66
C ASP A 196 -11.45 -18.72 -3.08
N ALA A 197 -10.59 -19.61 -3.59
CA ALA A 197 -10.77 -20.22 -4.91
C ALA A 197 -11.86 -21.29 -4.98
N GLN A 198 -12.27 -21.90 -3.84
CA GLN A 198 -13.27 -22.97 -3.81
C GLN A 198 -14.70 -22.45 -3.61
N ASP A 199 -15.72 -23.18 -4.06
CA ASP A 199 -17.09 -22.93 -3.64
C ASP A 199 -17.42 -23.65 -2.31
N ALA A 200 -18.60 -23.34 -1.75
CA ALA A 200 -19.01 -23.89 -0.46
C ALA A 200 -19.22 -25.41 -0.51
N ASP A 201 -19.72 -25.94 -1.64
CA ASP A 201 -19.93 -27.39 -1.82
C ASP A 201 -18.60 -28.14 -1.88
N THR A 202 -17.65 -27.67 -2.67
CA THR A 202 -16.32 -28.28 -2.80
C THR A 202 -15.58 -28.24 -1.47
N LEU A 203 -15.61 -27.10 -0.77
CA LEU A 203 -14.94 -26.96 0.52
C LEU A 203 -15.62 -27.83 1.61
N SER A 204 -16.91 -28.13 1.48
CA SER A 204 -17.63 -29.02 2.41
C SER A 204 -17.16 -30.48 2.35
N ARG A 205 -16.53 -30.89 1.24
CA ARG A 205 -16.04 -32.26 1.02
C ARG A 205 -14.59 -32.46 1.44
N TYR A 206 -13.93 -31.41 1.93
CA TYR A 206 -12.55 -31.49 2.38
C TYR A 206 -12.47 -32.26 3.70
N ASP A 207 -11.27 -32.70 4.06
CA ASP A 207 -11.01 -33.19 5.42
C ASP A 207 -11.45 -32.12 6.45
N PRO A 208 -12.22 -32.47 7.49
CA PRO A 208 -12.79 -31.49 8.43
C PRO A 208 -11.74 -30.61 9.11
N VAL A 209 -10.54 -31.16 9.38
CA VAL A 209 -9.46 -30.40 10.02
C VAL A 209 -8.93 -29.34 9.06
N LYS A 210 -8.66 -29.73 7.82
CA LYS A 210 -8.24 -28.81 6.76
C LYS A 210 -9.31 -27.76 6.48
N GLN A 211 -10.56 -28.18 6.33
CA GLN A 211 -11.70 -27.32 6.01
C GLN A 211 -11.83 -26.17 7.01
N VAL A 212 -11.88 -26.47 8.31
CA VAL A 212 -12.04 -25.45 9.37
C VAL A 212 -10.82 -24.53 9.42
N ALA A 213 -9.61 -25.06 9.25
CA ALA A 213 -8.40 -24.24 9.25
C ALA A 213 -8.34 -23.27 8.06
N LEU A 214 -8.76 -23.71 6.87
CA LEU A 214 -8.86 -22.85 5.69
C LEU A 214 -9.89 -21.74 5.89
N LEU A 215 -11.06 -22.06 6.47
CA LEU A 215 -12.08 -21.08 6.81
C LEU A 215 -11.60 -20.05 7.86
N ALA A 216 -10.80 -20.49 8.83
CA ALA A 216 -10.17 -19.58 9.80
C ALA A 216 -9.23 -18.58 9.11
N CYS A 217 -8.38 -19.05 8.20
CA CYS A 217 -7.47 -18.21 7.43
C CYS A 217 -8.24 -17.22 6.52
N LEU A 218 -9.31 -17.69 5.85
CA LEU A 218 -10.17 -16.84 5.04
C LEU A 218 -10.85 -15.76 5.89
N THR A 219 -11.37 -16.13 7.07
CA THR A 219 -12.02 -15.21 8.00
C THR A 219 -11.03 -14.15 8.48
N HIS A 220 -9.78 -14.52 8.79
CA HIS A 220 -8.74 -13.56 9.15
C HIS A 220 -8.48 -12.56 8.02
N THR A 221 -8.28 -13.03 6.79
CA THR A 221 -8.07 -12.16 5.63
C THR A 221 -9.29 -11.27 5.35
N ALA A 222 -10.50 -11.79 5.50
CA ALA A 222 -11.73 -11.02 5.34
C ALA A 222 -11.88 -9.93 6.42
N ARG A 223 -11.47 -10.21 7.66
CA ARG A 223 -11.44 -9.27 8.78
C ARG A 223 -10.47 -8.11 8.50
N MET A 224 -9.26 -8.42 8.02
CA MET A 224 -8.28 -7.42 7.62
C MET A 224 -8.78 -6.58 6.44
N ARG A 225 -9.29 -7.23 5.39
CA ARG A 225 -9.90 -6.56 4.24
C ARG A 225 -11.04 -5.64 4.65
N ALA A 226 -11.92 -6.08 5.55
CA ALA A 226 -13.04 -5.26 6.00
C ALA A 226 -12.59 -3.99 6.74
N ARG A 227 -11.50 -4.07 7.52
CA ARG A 227 -10.89 -2.89 8.17
C ARG A 227 -10.25 -1.95 7.16
N ASP A 228 -9.49 -2.48 6.21
CA ASP A 228 -8.84 -1.69 5.15
C ASP A 228 -9.89 -0.99 4.27
N ASP A 229 -10.94 -1.71 3.88
CA ASP A 229 -12.07 -1.18 3.13
C ASP A 229 -12.75 -0.02 3.88
N LEU A 230 -12.97 -0.17 5.20
CA LEU A 230 -13.56 0.90 6.02
C LEU A 230 -12.66 2.13 6.10
N ALA A 231 -11.35 1.93 6.30
CA ALA A 231 -10.37 2.99 6.32
C ALA A 231 -10.34 3.73 4.96
N GLU A 232 -10.35 2.99 3.85
CA GLU A 232 -10.37 3.55 2.50
C GLU A 232 -11.66 4.34 2.25
N MET A 233 -12.82 3.79 2.62
CA MET A 233 -14.12 4.49 2.51
C MET A 233 -14.13 5.79 3.33
N LEU A 234 -13.59 5.76 4.55
CA LEU A 234 -13.47 6.94 5.40
C LEU A 234 -12.58 8.01 4.74
N CYS A 235 -11.39 7.63 4.28
CA CYS A 235 -10.46 8.52 3.58
C CYS A 235 -11.11 9.17 2.35
N LYS A 236 -11.79 8.38 1.51
CA LYS A 236 -12.52 8.88 0.34
C LYS A 236 -13.61 9.88 0.71
N ARG A 237 -14.35 9.61 1.80
CA ARG A 237 -15.39 10.52 2.30
C ARG A 237 -14.80 11.82 2.84
N MET A 238 -13.76 11.74 3.66
CA MET A 238 -13.06 12.92 4.18
C MET A 238 -12.53 13.80 3.04
N ALA A 239 -11.94 13.20 2.01
CA ALA A 239 -11.50 13.92 0.82
C ALA A 239 -12.66 14.66 0.11
N ALA A 240 -13.83 14.02 -0.03
CA ALA A 240 -15.01 14.65 -0.61
C ALA A 240 -15.58 15.80 0.25
N HIS A 241 -15.52 15.68 1.59
CA HIS A 241 -15.89 16.76 2.50
C HIS A 241 -14.93 17.95 2.41
N VAL A 242 -13.61 17.70 2.43
CA VAL A 242 -12.60 18.76 2.27
C VAL A 242 -12.74 19.46 0.92
N LYS A 243 -13.02 18.71 -0.16
CA LYS A 243 -13.25 19.29 -1.49
C LYS A 243 -14.46 20.23 -1.50
N ARG A 244 -15.57 19.83 -0.88
CA ARG A 244 -16.76 20.70 -0.78
C ARG A 244 -16.51 21.94 0.06
N ALA A 245 -15.89 21.79 1.23
CA ALA A 245 -15.56 22.93 2.09
C ALA A 245 -14.64 23.95 1.40
N LYS A 246 -13.65 23.47 0.62
CA LYS A 246 -12.79 24.37 -0.18
C LYS A 246 -13.57 25.10 -1.27
N ALA A 247 -14.50 24.42 -1.94
CA ALA A 247 -15.35 25.05 -2.96
C ALA A 247 -16.27 26.12 -2.35
N GLU A 248 -16.91 25.81 -1.22
CA GLU A 248 -17.75 26.77 -0.47
C GLU A 248 -16.92 27.97 0.03
N LEU A 249 -15.69 27.73 0.50
CA LEU A 249 -14.79 28.82 0.91
C LEU A 249 -14.43 29.74 -0.26
N GLU A 250 -14.11 29.18 -1.42
CA GLU A 250 -13.82 29.99 -2.62
C GLU A 250 -15.05 30.76 -3.09
N GLU A 251 -16.24 30.18 -2.97
CA GLU A 251 -17.49 30.87 -3.26
C GLU A 251 -17.72 32.05 -2.29
N ILE A 252 -17.51 31.85 -1.00
CA ILE A 252 -17.59 32.92 0.01
C ILE A 252 -16.57 34.02 -0.28
N ARG A 253 -15.33 33.67 -0.60
CA ARG A 253 -14.27 34.62 -0.98
C ARG A 253 -14.64 35.41 -2.23
N ALA A 254 -15.22 34.76 -3.25
CA ALA A 254 -15.68 35.42 -4.45
C ALA A 254 -16.80 36.42 -4.16
N ARG A 255 -17.78 36.05 -3.32
CA ARG A 255 -18.85 36.96 -2.88
C ARG A 255 -18.29 38.16 -2.10
N GLN A 256 -17.37 37.94 -1.16
CA GLN A 256 -16.73 39.01 -0.40
C GLN A 256 -15.91 39.97 -1.29
N ARG A 257 -15.18 39.44 -2.28
CA ARG A 257 -14.47 40.25 -3.29
C ARG A 257 -15.46 41.12 -4.07
N ALA A 258 -16.53 40.54 -4.58
CA ALA A 258 -17.56 41.29 -5.33
C ALA A 258 -18.23 42.39 -4.48
N THR A 259 -18.51 42.12 -3.20
CA THR A 259 -19.04 43.15 -2.28
C THR A 259 -18.02 44.26 -2.05
N SER A 260 -16.74 43.90 -1.85
CA SER A 260 -15.66 44.88 -1.63
C SER A 260 -15.45 45.77 -2.85
N GLU A 261 -15.46 45.19 -4.06
CA GLU A 261 -15.36 45.93 -5.33
C GLU A 261 -16.53 46.91 -5.49
N ARG A 262 -17.78 46.47 -5.24
CA ARG A 262 -18.96 47.35 -5.26
C ARG A 262 -18.85 48.50 -4.26
N LEU A 263 -18.36 48.24 -3.05
CA LEU A 263 -18.16 49.27 -2.03
C LEU A 263 -17.09 50.29 -2.47
N ILE A 264 -15.98 49.82 -3.03
CA ILE A 264 -14.92 50.67 -3.58
C ILE A 264 -15.47 51.54 -4.72
N ASP A 265 -16.25 50.97 -5.64
CA ASP A 265 -16.84 51.72 -6.75
C ASP A 265 -17.87 52.76 -6.27
N THR A 266 -18.70 52.40 -5.29
CA THR A 266 -19.64 53.34 -4.66
C THR A 266 -18.89 54.49 -3.99
N TYR A 267 -17.80 54.17 -3.26
CA TYR A 267 -16.96 55.18 -2.62
C TYR A 267 -16.27 56.08 -3.65
N ARG A 268 -15.75 55.51 -4.76
CA ARG A 268 -15.19 56.27 -5.89
C ARG A 268 -16.21 57.25 -6.46
N GLN A 269 -17.45 56.81 -6.72
CA GLN A 269 -18.51 57.68 -7.24
C GLN A 269 -18.86 58.82 -6.28
N VAL A 270 -18.86 58.57 -4.96
CA VAL A 270 -19.07 59.62 -3.96
C VAL A 270 -17.92 60.64 -3.99
N LEU A 271 -16.67 60.19 -4.07
CA LEU A 271 -15.50 61.06 -4.16
C LEU A 271 -15.48 61.89 -5.45
N GLU A 272 -15.80 61.31 -6.61
CA GLU A 272 -15.89 62.02 -7.89
C GLU A 272 -16.93 63.15 -7.84
N ARG A 273 -18.06 62.95 -7.16
CA ARG A 273 -19.08 63.99 -6.95
C ARG A 273 -18.65 65.10 -5.99
N LEU A 274 -17.64 64.85 -5.17
CA LEU A 274 -17.10 65.79 -4.19
C LEU A 274 -15.83 66.51 -4.70
N ASP A 275 -15.35 66.19 -5.91
CA ASP A 275 -14.14 66.77 -6.48
C ASP A 275 -14.32 68.30 -6.71
N PRO A 276 -13.44 69.16 -6.15
CA PRO A 276 -13.61 70.63 -6.19
C PRO A 276 -13.47 71.28 -7.57
N GLY A 277 -13.04 70.53 -8.59
CA GLY A 277 -12.69 71.05 -9.92
C GLY A 277 -13.73 70.92 -11.05
N SER A 278 -14.91 70.33 -10.82
CA SER A 278 -15.96 70.20 -11.87
C SER A 278 -17.13 71.17 -11.67
N GLU A 279 -17.78 71.66 -12.74
CA GLU A 279 -18.97 72.55 -12.63
C GLU A 279 -20.19 71.86 -11.95
N ALA A 280 -20.21 70.52 -11.89
CA ALA A 280 -21.20 69.71 -11.16
C ALA A 280 -20.98 69.67 -9.64
N SER A 281 -19.85 70.21 -9.16
CA SER A 281 -19.36 70.11 -7.78
C SER A 281 -20.21 70.91 -6.76
N ALA A 282 -20.85 72.02 -7.16
CA ALA A 282 -21.71 72.78 -6.25
C ALA A 282 -23.05 72.05 -5.95
N ALA A 283 -23.70 71.51 -6.98
CA ALA A 283 -24.93 70.74 -6.84
C ALA A 283 -24.69 69.35 -6.19
N GLY A 284 -23.55 68.72 -6.48
CA GLY A 284 -23.12 67.47 -5.87
C GLY A 284 -22.89 67.58 -4.36
N ARG A 285 -22.23 68.66 -3.90
CA ARG A 285 -22.03 68.94 -2.46
C ARG A 285 -23.35 69.13 -1.71
N GLU A 286 -24.31 69.83 -2.30
CA GLU A 286 -25.62 70.10 -1.69
C GLU A 286 -26.54 68.87 -1.68
N ALA A 287 -26.42 67.98 -2.67
CA ALA A 287 -27.12 66.69 -2.72
C ALA A 287 -26.55 65.66 -1.72
N VAL A 288 -25.23 65.63 -1.53
CA VAL A 288 -24.57 64.78 -0.52
C VAL A 288 -24.89 65.28 0.89
N ALA A 289 -24.90 66.60 1.11
CA ALA A 289 -25.33 67.19 2.39
C ALA A 289 -26.79 66.81 2.73
N ARG A 290 -27.71 66.92 1.77
CA ARG A 290 -29.11 66.47 1.94
C ARG A 290 -29.27 64.98 2.17
N ALA A 291 -28.44 64.14 1.52
CA ALA A 291 -28.47 62.70 1.73
C ALA A 291 -27.92 62.31 3.11
N MET A 292 -26.86 62.96 3.59
CA MET A 292 -26.37 62.81 4.98
C MET A 292 -27.42 63.26 5.98
N GLU A 293 -28.08 64.40 5.73
CA GLU A 293 -29.14 64.95 6.57
C GLU A 293 -30.39 64.03 6.60
N ALA A 294 -30.75 63.42 5.47
CA ALA A 294 -31.80 62.40 5.36
C ALA A 294 -31.45 61.10 6.09
N VAL A 295 -30.18 60.66 6.06
CA VAL A 295 -29.71 59.47 6.80
C VAL A 295 -29.65 59.73 8.30
N THR A 296 -29.33 60.96 8.73
CA THR A 296 -29.38 61.35 10.14
C THR A 296 -30.79 61.62 10.66
N SER A 297 -31.74 61.98 9.79
CA SER A 297 -33.14 62.24 10.18
C SER A 297 -34.05 61.01 10.07
N CYS A 298 -33.75 60.07 9.16
CA CYS A 298 -34.36 58.74 9.14
C CYS A 298 -33.71 57.84 10.19
N GLY A 299 -34.10 58.00 11.45
CA GLY A 299 -33.79 57.05 12.52
C GLY A 299 -34.47 55.69 12.31
N ALA A 300 -34.03 54.92 11.32
CA ALA A 300 -34.57 53.59 11.02
C ALA A 300 -33.55 52.49 11.37
N GLY A 301 -33.72 51.92 12.58
CA GLY A 301 -33.29 50.56 12.93
C GLY A 301 -31.87 50.41 13.45
N ALA A 302 -31.71 50.44 14.77
CA ALA A 302 -30.47 50.23 15.52
C ALA A 302 -29.69 48.92 15.21
N GLY A 303 -30.21 48.01 14.38
CA GLY A 303 -29.51 46.78 13.98
C GLY A 303 -28.55 46.92 12.79
N GLN A 304 -28.80 47.85 11.85
CA GLN A 304 -27.98 47.98 10.62
C GLN A 304 -26.83 48.98 10.77
N VAL A 305 -26.97 49.99 11.64
CA VAL A 305 -25.92 50.97 11.95
C VAL A 305 -24.82 50.34 12.82
N GLN A 306 -25.17 49.38 13.68
CA GLN A 306 -24.19 48.62 14.46
C GLN A 306 -23.39 47.66 13.56
N ALA A 307 -24.01 47.06 12.54
CA ALA A 307 -23.32 46.24 11.53
C ALA A 307 -22.37 47.06 10.64
N LEU A 308 -22.74 48.29 10.26
CA LEU A 308 -21.87 49.22 9.55
C LEU A 308 -20.76 49.77 10.44
N GLY A 309 -21.03 50.05 11.72
CA GLY A 309 -20.06 50.47 12.71
C GLY A 309 -19.05 49.38 13.06
N GLU A 310 -19.47 48.12 13.23
CA GLU A 310 -18.60 46.97 13.43
C GLU A 310 -17.82 46.60 12.16
N MET A 311 -18.42 46.74 10.97
CA MET A 311 -17.70 46.60 9.69
C MET A 311 -16.64 47.71 9.50
N LEU A 312 -16.95 48.96 9.84
CA LEU A 312 -15.99 50.07 9.82
C LEU A 312 -14.88 49.87 10.86
N SER A 313 -15.22 49.37 12.05
CA SER A 313 -14.24 49.03 13.10
C SER A 313 -13.31 47.90 12.66
N ALA A 314 -13.85 46.86 12.02
CA ALA A 314 -13.06 45.75 11.47
C ALA A 314 -12.20 46.19 10.27
N LEU A 315 -12.69 47.12 9.44
CA LEU A 315 -11.91 47.74 8.36
C LEU A 315 -10.78 48.62 8.92
N VAL A 316 -11.03 49.39 9.99
CA VAL A 316 -10.03 50.22 10.69
C VAL A 316 -8.95 49.37 11.33
N VAL A 317 -9.30 48.21 11.90
CA VAL A 317 -8.32 47.24 12.44
C VAL A 317 -7.46 46.61 11.33
N GLN A 318 -7.96 46.50 10.09
CA GLN A 318 -7.16 46.05 8.94
C GLN A 318 -6.37 47.18 8.25
N THR A 319 -6.84 48.43 8.25
CA THR A 319 -6.09 49.55 7.66
C THR A 319 -4.94 50.02 8.54
N HIS A 320 -5.06 49.91 9.87
CA HIS A 320 -3.93 50.15 10.76
C HIS A 320 -2.83 49.08 10.63
N SER A 321 -3.15 47.84 10.26
CA SER A 321 -2.11 46.83 9.98
C SER A 321 -1.40 47.06 8.66
N VAL A 322 -2.09 47.57 7.62
CA VAL A 322 -1.45 47.93 6.34
C VAL A 322 -0.61 49.21 6.46
N GLN A 323 -1.02 50.20 7.26
CA GLN A 323 -0.18 51.37 7.55
C GLN A 323 0.99 51.06 8.48
N ALA A 324 0.81 50.17 9.47
CA ALA A 324 1.91 49.71 10.32
C ALA A 324 2.91 48.83 9.54
N VAL A 325 2.44 47.97 8.64
CA VAL A 325 3.30 47.18 7.74
C VAL A 325 3.99 48.09 6.73
N ARG A 326 3.32 49.12 6.18
CA ARG A 326 3.94 50.10 5.29
C ARG A 326 4.99 50.94 6.00
N ALA A 327 4.72 51.41 7.22
CA ALA A 327 5.68 52.15 8.03
C ALA A 327 6.88 51.28 8.45
N ALA A 328 6.66 50.00 8.78
CA ALA A 328 7.72 49.05 9.06
C ALA A 328 8.56 48.72 7.81
N VAL A 329 7.94 48.62 6.63
CA VAL A 329 8.63 48.42 5.34
C VAL A 329 9.40 49.66 4.91
N GLU A 330 8.89 50.87 5.15
CA GLU A 330 9.58 52.13 4.88
C GLU A 330 10.74 52.37 5.86
N GLN A 331 10.59 52.03 7.15
CA GLN A 331 11.69 52.03 8.13
C GLN A 331 12.76 50.95 7.83
N ALA A 332 12.39 49.86 7.17
CA ALA A 332 13.32 48.81 6.72
C ALA A 332 13.95 49.07 5.33
N GLY A 333 13.78 50.27 4.76
CA GLY A 333 14.44 50.65 3.49
C GLY A 333 13.69 50.21 2.21
N GLY A 334 12.42 49.84 2.31
CA GLY A 334 11.57 49.42 1.19
C GLY A 334 11.85 48.00 0.69
N PHE A 335 10.91 47.45 -0.10
CA PHE A 335 11.02 46.09 -0.66
C PHE A 335 12.27 45.86 -1.52
N ALA A 336 12.91 46.92 -2.03
CA ALA A 336 14.14 46.83 -2.81
C ALA A 336 15.38 46.46 -1.96
N ALA A 337 15.43 46.88 -0.69
CA ALA A 337 16.54 46.58 0.22
C ALA A 337 16.45 45.16 0.82
N LEU A 338 15.24 44.66 1.06
CA LEU A 338 14.99 43.29 1.55
C LEU A 338 15.28 42.20 0.50
N VAL A 339 15.26 42.53 -0.80
CA VAL A 339 15.67 41.61 -1.87
C VAL A 339 17.20 41.53 -2.02
N LEU A 340 17.95 42.54 -1.57
CA LEU A 340 19.42 42.51 -1.59
C LEU A 340 20.01 41.61 -0.49
N PHE A 341 19.32 41.47 0.65
CA PHE A 341 19.69 40.53 1.72
C PHE A 341 19.37 39.06 1.37
N ALA A 342 18.47 38.82 0.41
CA ALA A 342 18.10 37.50 -0.07
C ALA A 342 18.90 37.02 -1.31
N ARG A 343 19.87 37.81 -1.81
CA ARG A 343 20.67 37.50 -3.01
C ARG A 343 22.17 37.24 -2.74
N VAL A 344 22.56 37.13 -1.46
CA VAL A 344 23.93 36.74 -1.04
C VAL A 344 24.17 35.22 -1.08
N ASP A 345 23.14 34.39 -1.25
CA ASP A 345 23.32 32.96 -1.56
C ASP A 345 22.92 32.66 -3.02
N ARG A 346 23.93 32.31 -3.84
CA ARG A 346 23.90 31.88 -5.26
C ARG A 346 23.93 33.04 -6.29
N GLY A 347 25.01 33.36 -7.02
CA GLY A 347 26.36 32.82 -7.16
C GLY A 347 27.02 33.39 -8.43
N CYS A 348 28.35 33.56 -8.45
CA CYS A 348 29.30 33.17 -9.53
C CYS A 348 30.69 33.82 -9.39
N SER A 349 31.71 32.97 -9.54
CA SER A 349 33.16 33.17 -9.71
C SER A 349 33.53 34.06 -10.91
N PRO A 350 34.74 34.67 -11.03
CA PRO A 350 35.95 33.98 -11.56
C PRO A 350 37.28 34.50 -10.92
N GLY A 351 38.46 33.86 -10.99
CA GLY A 351 38.93 32.64 -11.64
C GLY A 351 40.47 32.50 -11.44
N VAL A 352 40.94 31.24 -11.49
CA VAL A 352 42.22 30.72 -12.04
C VAL A 352 43.52 31.46 -11.63
N THR A 353 44.54 30.84 -10.99
CA THR A 353 45.46 29.86 -11.60
C THR A 353 46.37 29.19 -10.55
N ALA A 354 46.76 27.95 -10.87
CA ALA A 354 47.56 26.93 -10.20
C ALA A 354 48.96 27.30 -9.65
N VAL A 355 49.50 26.45 -8.72
CA VAL A 355 50.67 25.54 -8.93
C VAL A 355 51.35 25.09 -7.59
N LEU A 356 51.61 23.78 -7.47
CA LEU A 356 52.64 23.02 -6.70
C LEU A 356 52.70 22.95 -5.15
N CYS A 357 52.91 21.69 -4.71
CA CYS A 357 53.70 21.20 -3.55
C CYS A 357 53.32 21.63 -2.11
N ARG A 358 52.71 20.71 -1.37
CA ARG A 358 53.38 19.90 -0.33
C ARG A 358 52.52 18.73 0.12
#